data_AF-A0AB34IXN2-F1
#
_entry.id   AF-A0AB34IXN2-F1
#
_cell.length_a   1.000
_cell.length_b   1.000
_cell.length_c   1.000
_cell.angle_alpha   90.00
_cell.angle_beta   90.00
_cell.angle_gamma   90.00
#
_symmetry.space_group_name_H-M   'P 1'
#
loop_
_entity.id
_entity.type
_entity.pdbx_description
1 polymer ?
#
loop_
_entity_poly.entity_id
_entity_poly.type
_entity_poly.pdbx_seq_one_letter_code
_entity_poly.pdbx_strand_id
1 'polypeptide(L)'
;MVECAICFEVLPAESQLPLPCRCPVPYCSHCWDRSLAAAINDSGRARCPTCRCPVRVDFDPQANGLHGRLLFSSDPTDAAAAETRAEFVNRLAAQAAPLMTRLLRAYGDEHPHLRALAHDPRAALGHRSVGELKAMLRSADGSPAGCVEKADLIERLLLQFGGAHELAACCVAAEEREDDPAAVRLHCVCGGMMKRLDGRERCRQLFAGQLEPEVLEQLLDAQMTSAAGSFVVCDLCDKEISPHSPVYTCSNGDSTILHPTTYDVCSACFLHYAIERQGDERLVAERRVGERRR
;
A
#
# COMPACT_ATOMS: atom_id res chain seq x y z
N MET A 1 35.17 6.99 10.58
CA MET A 1 34.10 6.20 9.95
C MET A 1 33.44 5.42 11.04
N VAL A 2 32.11 5.43 11.10
CA VAL A 2 31.32 4.70 12.10
C VAL A 2 30.55 3.60 11.37
N GLU A 3 30.41 2.43 11.98
CA GLU A 3 29.71 1.27 11.40
C GLU A 3 28.34 1.11 12.06
N CYS A 4 27.32 0.74 11.28
CA CYS A 4 26.02 0.39 11.85
C CYS A 4 26.16 -0.77 12.83
N ALA A 5 25.65 -0.62 14.05
CA ALA A 5 25.77 -1.67 15.08
C ALA A 5 24.92 -2.93 14.83
N ILE A 6 24.14 -2.97 13.74
CA ILE A 6 23.29 -4.12 13.38
C ILE A 6 23.82 -4.82 12.12
N CYS A 7 23.98 -4.10 11.00
CA CYS A 7 24.46 -4.69 9.74
C CYS A 7 25.97 -4.56 9.52
N PHE A 8 26.70 -3.84 10.38
CA PHE A 8 28.13 -3.55 10.28
C PHE A 8 28.55 -2.78 9.01
N GLU A 9 27.60 -2.22 8.26
CA GLU A 9 27.91 -1.35 7.12
C GLU A 9 28.50 -0.02 7.58
N VAL A 10 29.52 0.46 6.86
CA VAL A 10 30.17 1.75 7.10
C VAL A 10 29.21 2.88 6.74
N LEU A 11 28.97 3.79 7.68
CA LEU A 11 28.07 4.93 7.49
C LEU A 11 28.86 6.21 7.17
N PRO A 12 28.46 6.93 6.11
CA PRO A 12 28.85 8.32 5.93
C PRO A 12 28.43 9.16 7.14
N ALA A 13 29.19 10.21 7.46
CA ALA A 13 28.93 11.04 8.64
C ALA A 13 27.56 11.73 8.57
N GLU A 14 27.14 12.10 7.37
CA GLU A 14 25.85 12.71 7.02
C GLU A 14 24.67 11.74 7.12
N SER A 15 24.93 10.43 7.06
CA SER A 15 23.91 9.38 7.13
C SER A 15 23.67 8.88 8.55
N GLN A 16 24.39 9.41 9.54
CA GLN A 16 24.24 9.01 10.93
C GLN A 16 22.90 9.54 11.46
N LEU A 17 22.03 8.61 11.87
CA LEU A 17 20.73 8.98 12.43
C LEU A 17 20.90 9.68 13.79
N PRO A 18 20.29 10.86 14.00
CA PRO A 18 20.20 11.46 15.32
C PRO A 18 19.24 10.63 16.19
N LEU A 19 19.77 9.96 17.21
CA LEU A 19 18.94 9.19 18.13
C LEU A 19 18.21 10.10 19.11
N PRO A 20 16.94 9.83 19.43
CA PRO A 20 16.18 10.60 20.42
C PRO A 20 16.60 10.32 21.88
N CYS A 21 17.53 9.39 22.09
CA CYS A 21 18.05 8.99 23.40
C CYS A 21 19.55 9.27 23.50
N ARG A 22 20.16 9.03 24.67
CA ARG A 22 21.59 9.28 24.92
C ARG A 22 22.53 8.15 24.46
N CYS A 23 22.03 7.16 23.72
CA CYS A 23 22.86 6.08 23.23
C CYS A 23 23.88 6.61 22.21
N PRO A 24 25.17 6.28 22.34
CA PRO A 24 26.19 6.65 21.36
C PRO A 24 26.28 5.66 20.19
N VAL A 25 25.32 4.73 20.07
CA VAL A 25 25.39 3.59 19.15
C VAL A 25 24.90 4.01 17.76
N PRO A 26 25.75 3.94 16.71
CA PRO A 26 25.35 4.27 15.34
C PRO A 26 24.45 3.20 14.72
N TYR A 27 23.42 3.64 13.98
CA TYR A 27 22.55 2.79 13.17
C TYR A 27 22.34 3.41 11.79
N CYS A 28 22.26 2.59 10.74
CA CYS A 28 21.73 3.03 9.46
C CYS A 28 20.20 3.23 9.55
N SER A 29 19.64 4.03 8.64
CA SER A 29 18.19 4.28 8.59
C SER A 29 17.36 3.00 8.50
N HIS A 30 17.79 2.05 7.68
CA HIS A 30 17.09 0.80 7.46
C HIS A 30 17.05 -0.10 8.71
N CYS A 31 18.19 -0.33 9.37
CA CYS A 31 18.24 -1.15 10.58
C CYS A 31 17.51 -0.50 11.75
N TRP A 32 17.56 0.83 11.87
CA TRP A 32 16.80 1.56 12.88
C TRP A 32 15.30 1.39 12.66
N ASP A 33 14.81 1.68 11.44
CA ASP A 33 13.41 1.54 11.05
C ASP A 33 12.86 0.13 11.33
N ARG A 34 13.56 -0.89 10.83
CA ARG A 34 13.17 -2.29 11.02
C ARG A 34 13.16 -2.71 12.49
N SER A 35 14.10 -2.21 13.29
CA SER A 35 14.13 -2.53 14.72
C SER A 35 12.98 -1.87 15.48
N LEU A 36 12.60 -0.65 15.10
CA LEU A 36 11.42 0.00 15.67
C LEU A 36 10.15 -0.76 15.30
N ALA A 37 10.02 -1.20 14.04
CA ALA A 37 8.87 -1.98 13.58
C ALA A 37 8.74 -3.30 14.37
N ALA A 38 9.86 -4.01 14.53
CA ALA A 38 9.92 -5.23 15.34
C ALA A 38 9.51 -4.97 16.80
N ALA A 39 9.97 -3.87 17.41
CA ALA A 39 9.61 -3.52 18.80
C ALA A 39 8.11 -3.22 18.97
N ILE A 40 7.46 -2.62 17.96
CA ILE A 40 6.00 -2.43 17.96
C ILE A 40 5.26 -3.75 17.80
N ASN A 41 5.75 -4.62 16.92
CA ASN A 41 5.13 -5.92 16.70
C ASN A 41 5.18 -6.79 17.96
N ASP A 42 6.29 -6.74 18.70
CA ASP A 42 6.50 -7.50 19.93
C ASP A 42 5.81 -6.88 21.16
N SER A 43 5.97 -5.57 21.37
CA SER A 43 5.59 -4.91 22.63
C SER A 43 4.53 -3.81 22.49
N GLY A 44 4.05 -3.55 21.28
CA GLY A 44 3.13 -2.46 20.97
C GLY A 44 3.75 -1.06 21.04
N ARG A 45 5.06 -0.94 21.28
CA ARG A 45 5.75 0.36 21.39
C ARG A 45 7.11 0.35 20.70
N ALA A 46 7.43 1.43 20.00
CA ALA A 46 8.74 1.61 19.40
C ALA A 46 9.79 1.88 20.48
N ARG A 47 10.95 1.23 20.39
CA ARG A 47 12.01 1.32 21.41
C ARG A 47 13.39 1.33 20.76
N CYS A 48 14.32 2.09 21.35
CA CYS A 48 15.72 2.05 20.94
C CYS A 48 16.30 0.63 21.11
N PRO A 49 17.00 0.04 20.12
CA PRO A 49 17.53 -1.32 20.22
C PRO A 49 18.61 -1.49 21.30
N THR A 50 19.28 -0.40 21.71
CA THR A 50 20.29 -0.42 22.78
C THR A 50 19.65 -0.24 24.16
N CYS A 51 19.14 0.96 24.47
CA CYS A 51 18.69 1.27 25.83
C CYS A 51 17.23 0.89 26.12
N ARG A 52 16.48 0.48 25.08
CA ARG A 52 15.05 0.14 25.15
C ARG A 52 14.14 1.29 25.63
N CYS A 53 14.69 2.52 25.71
CA CYS A 53 13.89 3.71 25.97
C CYS A 53 12.81 3.84 24.88
N PRO A 54 11.56 4.20 25.26
CA PRO A 54 10.50 4.47 24.31
C PRO A 54 10.89 5.56 23.30
N VAL A 55 10.51 5.35 22.05
CA VAL A 55 10.74 6.28 20.95
C VAL A 55 9.38 6.67 20.40
N ARG A 56 9.06 7.96 20.43
CA ARG A 56 7.92 8.48 19.69
C ARG A 56 8.31 8.62 18.23
N VAL A 57 7.48 8.06 17.37
CA VAL A 57 7.64 8.10 15.92
C VAL A 57 6.48 8.90 15.35
N ASP A 58 6.82 9.94 14.61
CA ASP A 58 5.89 10.73 13.80
C ASP A 58 6.39 10.73 12.35
N PHE A 59 5.51 11.12 11.42
CA PHE A 59 5.84 11.23 10.00
C PHE A 59 5.50 12.63 9.48
N ASP A 60 6.48 13.25 8.83
CA ASP A 60 6.30 14.48 8.07
C ASP A 60 6.16 14.13 6.58
N PRO A 61 4.96 14.20 6.00
CA PRO A 61 4.77 13.90 4.59
C PRO A 61 5.35 14.99 3.67
N GLN A 62 5.67 16.19 4.17
CA GLN A 62 6.10 17.35 3.37
C GLN A 62 7.61 17.53 3.30
N ALA A 63 8.37 16.81 4.12
CA ALA A 63 9.80 17.09 4.34
C ALA A 63 10.64 17.20 3.05
N ASN A 64 10.38 16.37 2.03
CA ASN A 64 11.21 16.25 0.83
C ASN A 64 10.38 16.01 -0.46
N GLY A 65 9.31 16.77 -0.66
CA GLY A 65 8.50 16.71 -1.89
C GLY A 65 7.68 15.42 -2.01
N LEU A 66 8.09 14.51 -2.90
CA LEU A 66 7.51 13.15 -3.02
C LEU A 66 8.16 12.14 -2.05
N HIS A 67 9.04 12.61 -1.17
CA HIS A 67 9.57 11.81 -0.07
C HIS A 67 9.13 12.41 1.26
N GLY A 68 8.59 11.57 2.13
CA GLY A 68 8.33 11.95 3.52
C GLY A 68 9.55 11.68 4.40
N ARG A 69 9.44 12.03 5.67
CA ARG A 69 10.50 11.80 6.65
C ARG A 69 9.92 11.32 7.97
N LEU A 70 10.53 10.27 8.52
CA LEU A 70 10.30 9.85 9.89
C LEU A 70 10.95 10.83 10.86
N LEU A 71 10.17 11.25 11.85
CA LEU A 71 10.61 12.11 12.95
C LEU A 71 10.64 11.26 14.21
N PHE A 72 11.79 11.29 14.89
CA PHE A 72 12.00 10.54 16.13
C PHE A 72 12.17 11.52 17.28
N SER A 73 11.40 11.33 18.35
CA SER A 73 11.54 12.09 19.58
C SER A 73 11.56 11.17 20.79
N SER A 74 12.16 11.64 21.89
CA SER A 74 12.05 10.95 23.16
C SER A 74 10.59 11.00 23.59
N ASP A 75 10.02 9.88 24.02
CA ASP A 75 8.71 9.88 24.65
C ASP A 75 8.89 9.98 26.17
N PRO A 76 8.71 11.18 26.78
CA PRO A 76 8.93 11.40 28.20
C PRO A 76 7.78 10.87 29.05
N THR A 77 6.71 10.35 28.43
CA THR A 77 5.47 10.03 29.13
C THR A 77 5.68 8.81 30.02
N ASP A 78 5.73 9.05 31.33
CA ASP A 78 5.58 8.01 32.35
C ASP A 78 4.26 7.25 32.14
N ALA A 79 4.28 5.95 32.42
CA ALA A 79 3.40 4.88 31.90
C ALA A 79 1.86 5.03 32.04
N ALA A 80 1.32 6.12 32.56
CA ALA A 80 -0.09 6.26 32.95
C ALA A 80 -1.07 6.51 31.79
N ALA A 81 -0.63 6.98 30.63
CA ALA A 81 -1.47 7.17 29.43
C ALA A 81 -0.75 6.69 28.18
N ALA A 82 -0.31 5.43 28.20
CA ALA A 82 0.36 4.85 27.06
C ALA A 82 -0.60 4.73 25.87
N GLU A 83 -0.19 5.31 24.73
CA GLU A 83 -0.81 5.08 23.44
C GLU A 83 -0.90 3.57 23.17
N THR A 84 -2.09 3.10 22.82
CA THR A 84 -2.31 1.73 22.39
C THR A 84 -1.68 1.50 21.02
N ARG A 85 -1.38 0.24 20.67
CA ARG A 85 -0.87 -0.10 19.33
C ARG A 85 -1.79 0.42 18.22
N ALA A 86 -3.11 0.29 18.41
CA ALA A 86 -4.09 0.74 17.41
C ALA A 86 -4.04 2.27 17.23
N GLU A 87 -3.96 3.04 18.32
CA GLU A 87 -3.84 4.50 18.25
C GLU A 87 -2.54 4.93 17.54
N PHE A 88 -1.42 4.27 17.86
CA PHE A 88 -0.14 4.51 17.21
C PHE A 88 -0.22 4.28 15.69
N VAL A 89 -0.77 3.13 15.27
CA VAL A 89 -0.90 2.77 13.85
C VAL A 89 -1.81 3.75 13.13
N ASN A 90 -2.97 4.06 13.70
CA ASN A 90 -3.93 4.99 13.10
C ASN A 90 -3.34 6.39 12.95
N ARG A 91 -2.56 6.85 13.93
CA ARG A 91 -1.87 8.14 13.88
C ARG A 91 -0.82 8.18 12.77
N LEU A 92 0.05 7.17 12.67
CA LEU A 92 1.06 7.13 11.60
C LEU A 92 0.42 7.01 10.22
N ALA A 93 -0.60 6.16 10.05
CA ALA A 93 -1.34 6.05 8.80
C ALA A 93 -1.97 7.39 8.40
N ALA A 94 -2.54 8.13 9.35
CA ALA A 94 -3.08 9.46 9.12
C ALA A 94 -2.02 10.49 8.69
N GLN A 95 -0.84 10.44 9.30
CA GLN A 95 0.28 11.30 8.93
C GLN A 95 0.84 10.95 7.53
N ALA A 96 0.82 9.67 7.16
CA ALA A 96 1.38 9.17 5.91
C ALA A 96 0.44 9.32 4.70
N ALA A 97 -0.88 9.27 4.91
CA ALA A 97 -1.88 9.30 3.86
C ALA A 97 -1.76 10.49 2.86
N PRO A 98 -1.43 11.74 3.29
CA PRO A 98 -1.22 12.85 2.35
C PRO A 98 -0.04 12.63 1.39
N LEU A 99 1.01 11.91 1.80
CA LEU A 99 2.10 11.57 0.88
C LEU A 99 1.64 10.50 -0.12
N MET A 100 0.94 9.47 0.33
CA MET A 100 0.48 8.40 -0.55
C MET A 100 -0.47 8.92 -1.65
N THR A 101 -1.38 9.84 -1.32
CA THR A 101 -2.26 10.46 -2.33
C THR A 101 -1.48 11.29 -3.36
N ARG A 102 -0.40 11.99 -2.95
CA ARG A 102 0.53 12.64 -3.89
C ARG A 102 1.26 11.65 -4.77
N LEU A 103 1.75 10.54 -4.20
CA LEU A 103 2.42 9.47 -4.96
C LEU A 103 1.49 8.86 -6.01
N LEU A 104 0.22 8.59 -5.64
CA LEU A 104 -0.80 8.11 -6.59
C LEU A 104 -1.06 9.13 -7.72
N ARG A 105 -1.21 10.42 -7.38
CA ARG A 105 -1.40 11.48 -8.39
C ARG A 105 -0.22 11.59 -9.35
N ALA A 106 1.01 11.59 -8.82
CA ALA A 106 2.24 11.63 -9.61
C ALA A 106 2.31 10.41 -10.54
N TYR A 107 2.04 9.22 -10.00
CA TYR A 107 1.96 7.99 -10.79
C TYR A 107 0.96 8.13 -11.95
N GLY A 108 -0.25 8.62 -11.70
CA GLY A 108 -1.23 8.83 -12.77
C GLY A 108 -0.86 9.93 -13.77
N ASP A 109 -0.10 10.95 -13.36
CA ASP A 109 0.42 11.99 -14.25
C ASP A 109 1.48 11.43 -15.21
N GLU A 110 2.25 10.44 -14.77
CA GLU A 110 3.23 9.72 -15.59
C GLU A 110 2.59 8.65 -16.50
N HIS A 111 1.31 8.33 -16.28
CA HIS A 111 0.56 7.31 -17.04
C HIS A 111 -0.74 7.87 -17.67
N PRO A 112 -0.65 8.81 -18.62
CA PRO A 112 -1.81 9.47 -19.22
C PRO A 112 -2.75 8.50 -19.96
N HIS A 113 -2.25 7.36 -20.45
CA HIS A 113 -3.06 6.33 -21.11
C HIS A 113 -4.05 5.68 -20.15
N LEU A 114 -3.77 5.61 -18.84
CA LEU A 114 -4.73 5.08 -17.87
C LEU A 114 -5.97 5.96 -17.76
N ARG A 115 -5.77 7.28 -17.83
CA ARG A 115 -6.87 8.25 -17.85
C ARG A 115 -7.66 8.17 -19.14
N ALA A 116 -6.97 8.05 -20.28
CA ALA A 116 -7.63 7.82 -21.56
C ALA A 116 -8.47 6.54 -21.52
N LEU A 117 -7.94 5.46 -20.94
CA LEU A 117 -8.63 4.19 -20.78
C LEU A 117 -9.83 4.28 -19.83
N ALA A 118 -9.71 5.00 -18.71
CA ALA A 118 -10.82 5.20 -17.78
C ALA A 118 -11.94 6.08 -18.37
N HIS A 119 -11.59 7.08 -19.19
CA HIS A 119 -12.55 8.01 -19.78
C HIS A 119 -13.23 7.45 -21.04
N ASP A 120 -12.46 6.92 -21.99
CA ASP A 120 -12.97 6.32 -23.22
C ASP A 120 -12.19 5.03 -23.56
N PRO A 121 -12.59 3.89 -22.97
CA PRO A 121 -11.94 2.62 -23.23
C PRO A 121 -11.96 2.20 -24.70
N ARG A 122 -13.01 2.57 -25.45
CA ARG A 122 -13.14 2.18 -26.86
C ARG A 122 -12.10 2.88 -27.71
N ALA A 123 -11.94 4.19 -27.53
CA ALA A 123 -10.88 4.94 -28.20
C ALA A 123 -9.48 4.48 -27.73
N ALA A 124 -9.29 4.35 -26.41
CA ALA A 124 -8.01 3.98 -25.82
C ALA A 124 -7.56 2.57 -26.24
N LEU A 125 -8.45 1.59 -26.34
CA LEU A 125 -8.11 0.24 -26.81
C LEU A 125 -8.24 0.08 -28.34
N GLY A 126 -8.71 1.14 -29.01
CA GLY A 126 -8.94 1.20 -30.45
C GLY A 126 -7.69 0.99 -31.31
N HIS A 127 -6.50 1.13 -30.75
CA HIS A 127 -5.23 0.85 -31.44
C HIS A 127 -4.69 -0.58 -31.21
N ARG A 128 -5.11 -1.28 -30.15
CA ARG A 128 -4.62 -2.65 -29.85
C ARG A 128 -5.13 -3.69 -30.86
N SER A 129 -4.34 -4.69 -31.20
CA SER A 129 -4.77 -5.76 -32.08
C SER A 129 -5.88 -6.62 -31.44
N VAL A 130 -6.69 -7.28 -32.27
CA VAL A 130 -7.70 -8.26 -31.81
C VAL A 130 -7.03 -9.39 -31.00
N GLY A 131 -5.81 -9.79 -31.38
CA GLY A 131 -5.04 -10.81 -30.65
C GLY A 131 -4.71 -10.39 -29.22
N GLU A 132 -4.25 -9.15 -29.03
CA GLU A 132 -3.96 -8.58 -27.71
C GLU A 132 -5.21 -8.47 -26.85
N LEU A 133 -6.32 -7.97 -27.38
CA LEU A 133 -7.57 -7.86 -26.63
C LEU A 133 -8.10 -9.24 -26.20
N LYS A 134 -8.00 -10.26 -27.06
CA LYS A 134 -8.34 -11.64 -26.68
C LYS A 134 -7.39 -12.19 -25.60
N ALA A 135 -6.11 -11.82 -25.63
CA ALA A 135 -5.16 -12.22 -24.59
C ALA A 135 -5.49 -11.58 -23.24
N MET A 136 -5.77 -10.27 -23.23
CA MET A 136 -6.22 -9.55 -22.02
C MET A 136 -7.50 -10.14 -21.44
N LEU A 137 -8.46 -10.53 -22.29
CA LEU A 137 -9.71 -11.11 -21.84
C LEU A 137 -9.48 -12.48 -21.19
N ARG A 138 -8.61 -13.31 -21.79
CA ARG A 138 -8.25 -14.62 -21.22
C ARG A 138 -7.48 -14.51 -19.91
N SER A 139 -6.59 -13.52 -19.76
CA SER A 139 -5.88 -13.30 -18.49
C SER A 139 -6.80 -12.87 -17.35
N ALA A 140 -8.03 -12.46 -17.66
CA ALA A 140 -9.07 -12.15 -16.70
C ALA A 140 -10.12 -13.26 -16.58
N ASP A 141 -9.78 -14.49 -16.99
CA ASP A 141 -10.67 -15.66 -17.07
C ASP A 141 -11.94 -15.45 -17.94
N GLY A 142 -11.89 -14.46 -18.84
CA GLY A 142 -12.95 -14.17 -19.80
C GLY A 142 -12.83 -14.98 -21.08
N SER A 143 -13.98 -15.28 -21.70
CA SER A 143 -14.03 -15.99 -22.99
C SER A 143 -14.26 -15.03 -24.16
N PRO A 144 -13.44 -15.09 -25.23
CA PRO A 144 -13.67 -14.32 -26.45
C PRO A 144 -14.73 -14.93 -27.37
N ALA A 145 -15.36 -16.05 -26.97
CA ALA A 145 -16.38 -16.70 -27.77
C ALA A 145 -17.57 -15.77 -28.04
N GLY A 146 -18.04 -15.75 -29.29
CA GLY A 146 -19.15 -14.90 -29.73
C GLY A 146 -18.77 -13.44 -30.01
N CYS A 147 -17.51 -13.04 -29.82
CA CYS A 147 -17.04 -11.71 -30.23
C CYS A 147 -16.65 -11.74 -31.72
N VAL A 148 -17.41 -11.05 -32.56
CA VAL A 148 -17.21 -10.99 -34.02
C VAL A 148 -16.35 -9.79 -34.37
N GLU A 149 -16.64 -8.65 -33.74
CA GLU A 149 -15.97 -7.39 -33.97
C GLU A 149 -15.01 -7.05 -32.82
N LYS A 150 -14.13 -6.08 -33.07
CA LYS A 150 -13.23 -5.54 -32.05
C LYS A 150 -14.00 -4.85 -30.92
N ALA A 151 -15.12 -4.20 -31.23
CA ALA A 151 -15.98 -3.55 -30.25
C ALA A 151 -16.54 -4.55 -29.23
N ASP A 152 -16.96 -5.74 -29.69
CA ASP A 152 -17.46 -6.81 -28.81
C ASP A 152 -16.43 -7.24 -27.76
N LEU A 153 -15.15 -7.31 -28.15
CA LEU A 153 -14.06 -7.66 -27.22
C LEU A 153 -13.85 -6.57 -26.16
N ILE A 154 -13.92 -5.30 -26.55
CA ILE A 154 -13.77 -4.18 -25.63
C ILE A 154 -14.95 -4.14 -24.65
N GLU A 155 -16.17 -4.35 -25.13
CA GLU A 155 -17.36 -4.42 -24.27
C GLU A 155 -17.30 -5.61 -23.31
N ARG A 156 -16.82 -6.76 -23.79
CA ARG A 156 -16.62 -7.94 -22.93
C ARG A 156 -15.57 -7.70 -21.86
N LEU A 157 -14.46 -7.03 -22.20
CA LEU A 157 -13.45 -6.60 -21.22
C LEU A 157 -14.06 -5.68 -20.16
N LEU A 158 -14.82 -4.67 -20.58
CA LEU A 158 -15.48 -3.75 -19.64
C LEU A 158 -16.43 -4.48 -18.71
N LEU A 159 -17.21 -5.43 -19.22
CA LEU A 159 -18.09 -6.25 -18.39
C LEU A 159 -17.29 -7.13 -17.42
N GLN A 160 -16.23 -7.78 -17.90
CA GLN A 160 -15.40 -8.69 -17.11
C GLN A 160 -14.71 -7.99 -15.94
N PHE A 161 -14.22 -6.77 -16.16
CA PHE A 161 -13.55 -5.99 -15.12
C PHE A 161 -14.49 -5.14 -14.28
N GLY A 162 -15.79 -5.08 -14.59
CA GLY A 162 -16.75 -4.25 -13.84
C GLY A 162 -16.72 -2.76 -14.19
N GLY A 163 -16.18 -2.40 -15.35
CA GLY A 163 -16.23 -1.06 -15.91
C GLY A 163 -14.88 -0.50 -16.39
N ALA A 164 -14.92 0.74 -16.89
CA ALA A 164 -13.76 1.42 -17.47
C ALA A 164 -12.64 1.67 -16.45
N HIS A 165 -13.01 2.08 -15.24
CA HIS A 165 -12.07 2.38 -14.17
C HIS A 165 -11.29 1.14 -13.72
N GLU A 166 -11.99 0.05 -13.41
CA GLU A 166 -11.35 -1.20 -13.01
C GLU A 166 -10.51 -1.82 -14.12
N LEU A 167 -10.96 -1.71 -15.38
CA LEU A 167 -10.15 -2.10 -16.53
C LEU A 167 -8.85 -1.27 -16.60
N ALA A 168 -8.92 0.04 -16.38
CA ALA A 168 -7.73 0.90 -16.34
C ALA A 168 -6.77 0.51 -15.21
N ALA A 169 -7.29 0.27 -14.01
CA ALA A 169 -6.50 -0.21 -12.87
C ALA A 169 -5.88 -1.59 -13.14
N CYS A 170 -6.53 -2.46 -13.91
CA CYS A 170 -5.98 -3.76 -14.25
C CYS A 170 -4.88 -3.68 -15.32
N CYS A 171 -4.99 -2.75 -16.28
CA CYS A 171 -3.94 -2.52 -17.27
C CYS A 171 -2.61 -2.08 -16.65
N VAL A 172 -2.65 -1.34 -15.52
CA VAL A 172 -1.46 -0.99 -14.74
C VAL A 172 -0.65 -2.22 -14.35
N ALA A 173 -1.31 -3.17 -13.68
CA ALA A 173 -0.62 -4.35 -13.16
C ALA A 173 -0.04 -5.25 -14.26
N ALA A 174 -0.60 -5.21 -15.47
CA ALA A 174 -0.07 -5.94 -16.62
C ALA A 174 1.17 -5.25 -17.22
N GLU A 175 1.29 -3.94 -17.08
CA GLU A 175 2.39 -3.13 -17.62
C GLU A 175 3.60 -3.06 -16.65
N GLU A 176 3.38 -3.28 -15.35
CA GLU A 176 4.42 -3.43 -14.33
C GLU A 176 5.18 -4.78 -14.46
N ARG A 177 5.76 -5.05 -15.64
CA ARG A 177 6.65 -6.22 -15.80
C ARG A 177 7.90 -5.99 -14.95
N GLU A 178 8.19 -6.92 -14.05
CA GLU A 178 9.30 -6.81 -13.08
C GLU A 178 10.66 -6.56 -13.76
N ASP A 179 10.83 -7.01 -15.01
CA ASP A 179 12.06 -6.95 -15.79
C ASP A 179 12.33 -5.62 -16.50
N ASP A 180 11.38 -4.68 -16.54
CA ASP A 180 11.61 -3.37 -17.16
C ASP A 180 12.14 -2.36 -16.11
N PRO A 181 13.42 -1.96 -16.16
CA PRO A 181 13.98 -0.97 -15.25
C PRO A 181 13.51 0.46 -15.57
N ALA A 182 12.97 0.71 -16.76
CA ALA A 182 12.44 2.01 -17.16
C ALA A 182 10.95 2.17 -16.83
N ALA A 183 10.26 1.09 -16.44
CA ALA A 183 8.87 1.16 -16.02
C ALA A 183 8.74 2.01 -14.76
N VAL A 184 7.90 3.04 -14.83
CA VAL A 184 7.51 3.84 -13.67
C VAL A 184 6.68 2.95 -12.74
N ARG A 185 7.10 2.84 -11.49
CA ARG A 185 6.44 1.99 -10.48
C ARG A 185 5.72 2.83 -9.44
N LEU A 186 4.57 2.34 -8.99
CA LEU A 186 3.92 2.95 -7.85
C LEU A 186 4.72 2.63 -6.58
N HIS A 187 5.17 3.67 -5.87
CA HIS A 187 5.88 3.53 -4.61
C HIS A 187 4.94 3.78 -3.42
N CYS A 188 5.20 3.07 -2.32
CA CYS A 188 4.59 3.29 -1.02
C CYS A 188 5.26 4.47 -0.31
N VAL A 189 4.62 4.99 0.74
CA VAL A 189 5.16 6.04 1.63
C VAL A 189 6.50 5.67 2.28
N CYS A 190 6.79 4.36 2.42
CA CYS A 190 8.08 3.88 2.93
C CYS A 190 9.17 3.74 1.86
N GLY A 191 8.84 3.99 0.58
CA GLY A 191 9.72 3.76 -0.56
C GLY A 191 9.70 2.34 -1.12
N GLY A 192 9.00 1.39 -0.48
CA GLY A 192 8.75 0.07 -1.06
C GLY A 192 7.85 0.13 -2.29
N MET A 193 7.92 -0.88 -3.16
CA MET A 193 7.05 -0.94 -4.34
C MET A 193 5.64 -1.35 -3.93
N MET A 194 4.63 -0.75 -4.52
CA MET A 194 3.25 -1.22 -4.38
C MET A 194 3.00 -2.34 -5.39
N LYS A 195 2.44 -3.45 -4.94
CA LYS A 195 2.02 -4.57 -5.78
C LYS A 195 0.50 -4.64 -5.79
N ARG A 196 -0.10 -4.78 -6.97
CA ARG A 196 -1.53 -5.05 -7.06
C ARG A 196 -1.77 -6.56 -6.93
N LEU A 197 -2.59 -6.94 -5.95
CA LEU A 197 -3.02 -8.31 -5.71
C LEU A 197 -4.54 -8.39 -5.77
N ASP A 198 -5.08 -9.59 -5.98
CA ASP A 198 -6.47 -9.86 -5.63
C ASP A 198 -6.63 -9.89 -4.11
N GLY A 199 -7.81 -9.52 -3.63
CA GLY A 199 -8.09 -9.43 -2.19
C GLY A 199 -7.93 -10.77 -1.48
N ARG A 200 -8.26 -11.89 -2.13
CA ARG A 200 -8.11 -13.24 -1.57
C ARG A 200 -6.64 -13.59 -1.38
N GLU A 201 -5.79 -13.34 -2.37
CA GLU A 201 -4.35 -13.51 -2.27
C GLU A 201 -3.74 -12.61 -1.21
N ARG A 202 -4.21 -11.36 -1.09
CA ARG A 202 -3.78 -10.49 0.01
C ARG A 202 -4.14 -11.09 1.38
N CYS A 203 -5.36 -11.60 1.54
CA CYS A 203 -5.73 -12.29 2.78
C CYS A 203 -4.83 -13.50 3.04
N ARG A 204 -4.46 -14.29 2.02
CA ARG A 204 -3.50 -15.39 2.20
C ARG A 204 -2.17 -14.90 2.76
N GLN A 205 -1.64 -13.80 2.23
CA GLN A 205 -0.39 -13.22 2.72
C GLN A 205 -0.48 -12.76 4.17
N LEU A 206 -1.62 -12.24 4.63
CA LEU A 206 -1.82 -11.82 6.02
C LEU A 206 -1.80 -13.00 7.00
N PHE A 207 -2.33 -14.16 6.59
CA PHE A 207 -2.40 -15.36 7.43
C PHE A 207 -1.28 -16.37 7.15
N ALA A 208 -0.37 -16.06 6.23
CA ALA A 208 0.74 -16.95 5.89
C ALA A 208 1.56 -17.29 7.15
N GLY A 209 1.66 -18.58 7.45
CA GLY A 209 2.37 -19.08 8.63
C GLY A 209 1.61 -19.00 9.96
N GLN A 210 0.39 -18.46 9.98
CA GLN A 210 -0.48 -18.45 11.18
C GLN A 210 -1.48 -19.61 11.20
N LEU A 211 -1.90 -20.07 10.01
CA LEU A 211 -2.90 -21.12 9.83
C LEU A 211 -2.38 -22.16 8.83
N GLU A 212 -2.85 -23.40 8.98
CA GLU A 212 -2.64 -24.45 7.97
C GLU A 212 -3.36 -24.06 6.66
N PRO A 213 -2.79 -24.37 5.48
CA PRO A 213 -3.33 -23.95 4.19
C PRO A 213 -4.80 -24.32 3.97
N GLU A 214 -5.22 -25.53 4.35
CA GLU A 214 -6.60 -25.99 4.17
C GLU A 214 -7.59 -25.22 5.05
N VAL A 215 -7.18 -24.88 6.29
CA VAL A 215 -8.00 -24.10 7.22
C VAL A 215 -8.13 -22.66 6.73
N LEU A 216 -7.05 -22.11 6.21
CA LEU A 216 -7.04 -20.78 5.61
C LEU A 216 -7.99 -20.70 4.41
N GLU A 217 -7.94 -21.65 3.47
CA GLU A 217 -8.87 -21.65 2.33
C GLU A 217 -10.34 -21.77 2.76
N GLN A 218 -10.64 -22.62 3.75
CA GLN A 218 -12.00 -22.74 4.29
C GLN A 218 -12.50 -21.43 4.92
N LEU A 219 -11.62 -20.72 5.64
CA LEU A 219 -11.92 -19.44 6.25
C LEU A 219 -12.15 -18.36 5.17
N LEU A 220 -11.33 -18.34 4.12
CA LEU A 220 -11.51 -17.43 2.99
C LEU A 220 -12.81 -17.72 2.23
N ASP A 221 -13.15 -18.98 1.99
CA ASP A 221 -14.42 -19.37 1.35
C ASP A 221 -15.63 -18.98 2.20
N ALA A 222 -15.56 -19.19 3.52
CA ALA A 222 -16.59 -18.76 4.44
C ALA A 222 -16.74 -17.22 4.47
N GLN A 223 -15.63 -16.49 4.39
CA GLN A 223 -15.65 -15.03 4.33
C GLN A 223 -16.20 -14.52 2.99
N MET A 224 -15.90 -15.18 1.88
CA MET A 224 -16.42 -14.81 0.56
C MET A 224 -17.93 -15.07 0.41
N THR A 225 -18.46 -16.05 1.16
CA THR A 225 -19.89 -16.37 1.16
C THR A 225 -20.69 -15.58 2.19
N SER A 226 -20.05 -15.11 3.25
CA SER A 226 -20.70 -14.28 4.27
C SER A 226 -20.56 -12.79 3.97
N ALA A 227 -21.53 -12.00 4.41
CA ALA A 227 -21.37 -10.54 4.45
C ALA A 227 -20.48 -10.07 5.62
N ALA A 228 -19.67 -10.98 6.19
CA ALA A 228 -18.77 -10.66 7.29
C ALA A 228 -17.64 -9.76 6.79
N GLY A 229 -17.15 -8.91 7.69
CA GLY A 229 -16.14 -7.89 7.37
C GLY A 229 -14.85 -8.47 6.78
N SER A 230 -14.07 -7.61 6.10
CA SER A 230 -12.77 -8.01 5.54
C SER A 230 -11.64 -7.90 6.57
N PHE A 231 -10.58 -8.69 6.37
CA PHE A 231 -9.33 -8.58 7.13
C PHE A 231 -8.42 -7.45 6.65
N VAL A 232 -8.65 -6.97 5.43
CA VAL A 232 -7.82 -5.92 4.81
C VAL A 232 -8.56 -4.60 4.93
N VAL A 233 -7.89 -3.58 5.47
CA VAL A 233 -8.42 -2.22 5.59
C VAL A 233 -7.58 -1.30 4.71
N CYS A 234 -8.24 -0.44 3.95
CA CYS A 234 -7.54 0.57 3.15
C CYS A 234 -6.99 1.68 4.04
N ASP A 235 -5.68 1.91 4.02
CA ASP A 235 -5.01 2.97 4.80
C ASP A 235 -5.37 4.38 4.35
N LEU A 236 -6.06 4.56 3.22
CA LEU A 236 -6.51 5.88 2.79
C LEU A 236 -7.92 6.20 3.27
N CYS A 237 -8.90 5.32 3.05
CA CYS A 237 -10.30 5.61 3.36
C CYS A 237 -10.85 4.85 4.58
N ASP A 238 -10.01 4.08 5.28
CA ASP A 238 -10.34 3.24 6.43
C ASP A 238 -11.48 2.22 6.15
N LYS A 239 -11.84 1.97 4.89
CA LYS A 239 -12.86 0.99 4.51
C LYS A 239 -12.24 -0.40 4.42
N GLU A 240 -13.00 -1.39 4.88
CA GLU A 240 -12.69 -2.80 4.66
C GLU A 240 -12.74 -3.11 3.15
N ILE A 241 -11.73 -3.81 2.66
CA ILE A 241 -11.57 -4.15 1.25
C ILE A 241 -12.09 -5.56 1.03
N SER A 242 -13.15 -5.74 0.24
CA SER A 242 -13.69 -7.07 -0.06
C SER A 242 -12.59 -8.04 -0.56
N PRO A 243 -12.60 -9.32 -0.16
CA PRO A 243 -11.68 -10.34 -0.72
C PRO A 243 -11.80 -10.51 -2.24
N HIS A 244 -12.90 -10.08 -2.85
CA HIS A 244 -13.08 -10.08 -4.31
C HIS A 244 -12.50 -8.85 -4.99
N SER A 245 -12.20 -7.80 -4.24
CA SER A 245 -11.70 -6.54 -4.78
C SER A 245 -10.17 -6.54 -4.83
N PRO A 246 -9.57 -5.90 -5.85
CA PRO A 246 -8.13 -5.76 -5.90
C PRO A 246 -7.64 -4.76 -4.85
N VAL A 247 -6.41 -4.98 -4.39
CA VAL A 247 -5.70 -4.16 -3.42
C VAL A 247 -4.27 -3.91 -3.88
N TYR A 248 -3.80 -2.68 -3.69
CA TYR A 248 -2.40 -2.34 -3.84
C TYR A 248 -1.74 -2.45 -2.47
N THR A 249 -0.74 -3.32 -2.32
CA THR A 249 -0.05 -3.56 -1.04
C THR A 249 1.44 -3.29 -1.14
N CYS A 250 2.06 -2.79 -0.07
CA CYS A 250 3.50 -2.54 -0.06
C CYS A 250 4.31 -3.85 -0.04
N SER A 251 5.33 -3.94 -0.89
CA SER A 251 6.27 -5.06 -0.97
C SER A 251 7.12 -5.26 0.29
N ASN A 252 7.25 -4.22 1.13
CA ASN A 252 8.02 -4.29 2.37
C ASN A 252 7.20 -4.90 3.52
N GLY A 253 5.92 -5.23 3.31
CA GLY A 253 5.07 -5.85 4.32
C GLY A 253 5.01 -5.04 5.61
N ASP A 254 5.33 -5.68 6.74
CA ASP A 254 5.37 -5.10 8.08
C ASP A 254 6.79 -4.75 8.56
N SER A 255 7.77 -4.77 7.65
CA SER A 255 9.19 -4.58 8.00
C SER A 255 9.62 -3.12 8.21
N THR A 256 8.68 -2.17 8.10
CA THR A 256 8.94 -0.73 8.28
C THR A 256 8.03 -0.13 9.34
N ILE A 257 8.49 0.89 10.04
CA ILE A 257 7.73 1.55 11.11
C ILE A 257 6.51 2.31 10.61
N LEU A 258 6.51 2.71 9.32
CA LEU A 258 5.43 3.47 8.71
C LEU A 258 4.15 2.66 8.57
N HIS A 259 4.26 1.34 8.55
CA HIS A 259 3.13 0.45 8.41
C HIS A 259 3.42 -0.90 9.08
N PRO A 260 3.42 -0.95 10.43
CA PRO A 260 3.69 -2.17 11.19
C PRO A 260 2.58 -3.21 11.03
N THR A 261 1.48 -2.87 10.36
CA THR A 261 0.37 -3.76 10.00
C THR A 261 0.21 -3.89 8.49
N THR A 262 1.26 -3.61 7.71
CA THR A 262 1.26 -3.46 6.24
C THR A 262 0.52 -2.20 5.75
N TYR A 263 0.73 -1.83 4.47
CA TYR A 263 0.10 -0.65 3.86
C TYR A 263 -0.68 -1.07 2.62
N ASP A 264 -2.00 -0.92 2.68
CA ASP A 264 -2.96 -1.40 1.69
C ASP A 264 -3.81 -0.22 1.16
N VAL A 265 -3.95 -0.13 -0.17
CA VAL A 265 -4.77 0.86 -0.85
C VAL A 265 -5.80 0.16 -1.71
N CYS A 266 -7.09 0.44 -1.48
CA CYS A 266 -8.16 -0.14 -2.29
C CYS A 266 -8.21 0.46 -3.71
N SER A 267 -8.79 -0.31 -4.64
CA SER A 267 -8.92 0.13 -6.04
C SER A 267 -9.68 1.45 -6.18
N ALA A 268 -10.73 1.69 -5.38
CA ALA A 268 -11.42 2.99 -5.38
C ALA A 268 -10.51 4.17 -5.05
N CYS A 269 -9.66 4.06 -4.02
CA CYS A 269 -8.72 5.13 -3.68
C CYS A 269 -7.64 5.30 -4.77
N PHE A 270 -7.13 4.20 -5.32
CA PHE A 270 -6.23 4.27 -6.48
C PHE A 270 -6.87 5.06 -7.64
N LEU A 271 -8.11 4.75 -7.99
CA LEU A 271 -8.86 5.44 -9.05
C LEU A 271 -9.05 6.93 -8.75
N HIS A 272 -9.51 7.27 -7.55
CA HIS A 272 -9.74 8.65 -7.14
C HIS A 272 -8.48 9.52 -7.20
N TYR A 273 -7.35 8.99 -6.73
CA TYR A 273 -6.12 9.78 -6.63
C TYR A 273 -5.25 9.67 -7.89
N ALA A 274 -5.03 8.48 -8.45
CA ALA A 274 -4.19 8.34 -9.64
C ALA A 274 -4.91 8.74 -10.93
N ILE A 275 -6.15 8.29 -11.11
CA ILE A 275 -6.88 8.49 -12.37
C ILE A 275 -7.64 9.81 -12.37
N GLU A 276 -8.49 10.04 -11.36
CA GLU A 276 -9.37 11.22 -11.27
C GLU A 276 -8.66 12.48 -10.72
N ARG A 277 -7.43 12.35 -10.23
CA ARG A 277 -6.59 13.45 -9.69
C ARG A 277 -7.20 14.23 -8.53
N GLN A 278 -7.97 13.56 -7.68
CA GLN A 278 -8.61 14.27 -6.57
C GLN A 278 -7.60 14.74 -5.53
N GLY A 279 -7.88 15.91 -4.93
CA GLY A 279 -7.05 16.52 -3.91
C GLY A 279 -7.20 15.88 -2.53
N ASP A 280 -6.35 16.28 -1.59
CA ASP A 280 -6.32 15.77 -0.21
C ASP A 280 -7.59 16.12 0.58
N GLU A 281 -8.38 17.09 0.10
CA GLU A 281 -9.68 17.45 0.66
C GLU A 281 -10.63 16.25 0.72
N ARG A 282 -10.57 15.36 -0.28
CA ARG A 282 -11.37 14.14 -0.31
C ARG A 282 -10.95 13.14 0.75
N LEU A 283 -9.65 13.02 1.02
CA LEU A 283 -9.12 12.13 2.05
C LEU A 283 -9.74 12.48 3.42
N VAL A 284 -9.85 13.78 3.72
CA VAL A 284 -10.50 14.27 4.94
C VAL A 284 -11.99 13.92 4.97
N ALA A 285 -12.69 14.00 3.84
CA ALA A 285 -14.10 13.62 3.76
C ALA A 285 -14.32 12.10 3.91
N GLU A 286 -13.43 11.27 3.37
CA GLU A 286 -13.55 9.81 3.37
C GLU A 286 -13.15 9.18 4.71
N ARG A 287 -12.11 9.69 5.36
CA ARG A 287 -11.66 9.22 6.69
C ARG A 287 -12.58 9.64 7.82
N ARG A 288 -13.54 10.54 7.59
CA ARG A 288 -14.47 11.07 8.60
C ARG A 288 -15.54 10.08 9.08
N VAL A 289 -15.33 8.78 8.92
CA VAL A 289 -16.13 7.73 9.57
C VAL A 289 -15.40 7.22 10.82
N GLY A 290 -14.78 8.13 11.58
CA GLY A 290 -14.20 7.88 12.90
C GLY A 290 -15.24 7.69 14.02
N GLU A 291 -16.53 7.66 13.69
CA GLU A 291 -17.58 7.15 14.59
C GLU A 291 -17.68 5.61 14.58
N ARG A 292 -16.70 4.90 13.99
CA ARG A 292 -16.69 3.43 14.04
C ARG A 292 -16.53 2.92 15.47
N ARG A 293 -17.67 2.49 16.01
CA ARG A 293 -17.94 1.27 16.79
C ARG A 293 -16.74 0.80 17.62
N ARG A 294 -16.73 1.23 18.88
CA ARG A 294 -16.14 0.44 19.97
C ARG A 294 -16.79 -0.94 20.03
#